data_AF-A0A3A5ATJ1-F1
#
_entry.id   AF-A0A3A5ATJ1-F1
#
_cell.length_a   1.000
_cell.length_b   1.000
_cell.length_c   1.000
_cell.angle_alpha   90.00
_cell.angle_beta   90.00
_cell.angle_gamma   90.00
#
_symmetry.space_group_name_H-M   'P 1'
#
loop_
_entity.id
_entity.type
_entity.pdbx_description
1 polymer ?
#
loop_
_entity_poly.entity_id
_entity_poly.type
_entity_poly.pdbx_seq_one_letter_code
_entity_poly.pdbx_strand_id
1 'polypeptide(L)' 'MQVSIDDLIDKVKVIAQGPNSNALEKFIDYLYEQEGEVFSPEDLSDIEEGFAQIKRGESVTLEEMEKGLGL' A
#
# COMPACT_ATOMS: atom_id res chain seq x y z
N MET A 1 12.71 -15.88 2.19
CA MET A 1 13.57 -15.31 3.26
C MET A 1 12.70 -15.28 4.51
N GLN A 2 12.96 -16.13 5.51
CA GLN A 2 12.15 -16.16 6.72
C GLN A 2 12.57 -14.97 7.58
N VAL A 3 11.73 -13.95 7.67
CA VAL A 3 11.95 -12.83 8.61
C VAL A 3 11.61 -13.33 10.01
N SER A 4 12.60 -13.39 10.90
CA SER A 4 12.35 -13.70 12.31
C SER A 4 11.70 -12.51 12.98
N ILE A 5 10.70 -12.76 13.82
CA ILE A 5 10.07 -11.74 14.67
C ILE A 5 11.13 -11.02 15.52
N ASP A 6 12.17 -11.73 15.94
CA ASP A 6 13.26 -11.15 16.73
C ASP A 6 14.05 -10.09 15.95
N ASP A 7 14.34 -10.34 14.67
CA ASP A 7 15.04 -9.38 13.81
C ASP A 7 14.19 -8.13 13.54
N LEU A 8 12.86 -8.30 13.44
CA LEU A 8 11.94 -7.16 13.35
C LEU A 8 11.94 -6.32 14.63
N ILE A 9 11.83 -6.97 15.80
CA ILE A 9 11.83 -6.31 17.11
C ILE A 9 13.11 -5.49 17.29
N ASP A 10 14.26 -6.05 16.93
CA ASP A 10 15.54 -5.35 17.11
C ASP A 10 15.67 -4.13 16.19
N LYS A 11 15.19 -4.19 14.94
CA LYS A 11 15.12 -3.01 14.06
C LYS A 11 14.18 -1.93 14.62
N VAL A 12 13.01 -2.34 15.11
CA VAL A 12 12.04 -1.42 15.73
C VAL A 12 12.66 -0.71 16.93
N LYS A 13 13.36 -1.43 17.82
CA LYS A 13 14.06 -0.83 18.96
C LYS A 13 15.11 0.20 18.54
N VAL A 14 15.90 -0.10 17.50
CA VAL A 14 16.91 0.84 16.98
C VAL A 14 16.27 2.13 16.48
N ILE A 15 15.15 2.02 15.74
CA ILE A 15 14.44 3.19 15.21
C ILE A 15 13.77 3.98 16.34
N ALA A 16 13.16 3.30 17.32
CA ALA A 16 12.50 3.91 18.47
C ALA A 16 13.47 4.70 19.37
N GLN A 17 14.76 4.35 19.39
CA GLN A 17 15.80 5.09 20.10
C GLN A 17 16.44 6.20 19.25
N GLY A 18 16.11 6.27 17.96
CA GLY A 18 16.68 7.22 17.01
C GLY A 18 15.82 8.48 16.81
N PRO A 19 16.28 9.40 15.94
CA PRO A 19 15.57 10.66 15.65
C PRO A 19 14.21 10.46 14.97
N ASN A 20 13.95 9.26 14.44
CA ASN A 20 12.70 8.91 13.73
C ASN A 20 11.67 8.23 14.63
N SER A 21 11.89 8.19 15.95
CA SER A 21 11.00 7.51 16.91
C SER A 21 9.55 8.00 16.82
N ASN A 22 9.34 9.31 16.71
CA ASN A 22 8.00 9.91 16.56
C ASN A 22 7.31 9.51 15.23
N ALA A 23 8.09 9.34 14.16
CA ALA A 23 7.54 8.90 12.87
C ALA A 23 7.14 7.43 12.92
N LEU A 24 7.93 6.60 13.61
CA LEU A 24 7.61 5.19 13.84
C LEU A 24 6.33 5.03 14.69
N GLU A 25 6.21 5.80 15.78
CA GLU A 25 5.03 5.82 16.63
C GLU A 25 3.76 6.16 15.82
N LYS A 26 3.77 7.28 15.10
CA LYS A 26 2.64 7.68 14.24
C LYS A 26 2.30 6.67 13.15
N PHE A 27 3.32 6.00 12.58
CA PHE A 27 3.10 4.97 11.58
C PHE A 27 2.43 3.74 12.19
N ILE A 28 2.86 3.33 13.38
CA ILE A 28 2.24 2.24 14.13
C ILE A 28 0.81 2.61 14.48
N ASP A 29 0.56 3.79 15.04
CA ASP A 29 -0.78 4.27 15.38
C ASP A 29 -1.68 4.27 14.15
N TYR A 30 -1.21 4.81 13.02
CA TYR A 30 -1.95 4.77 11.75
C TYR A 30 -2.36 3.35 11.33
N LEU A 31 -1.48 2.37 11.52
CA LEU A 31 -1.77 0.96 11.19
C LEU A 31 -2.77 0.32 12.17
N TYR A 32 -2.72 0.67 13.45
CA TYR A 32 -3.64 0.15 14.47
C TYR A 32 -5.00 0.85 14.47
N GLU A 33 -5.04 2.11 14.04
CA GLU A 33 -6.27 2.90 13.86
C GLU A 33 -7.05 2.51 12.59
N GLN A 34 -6.49 1.65 11.73
CA GLN A 34 -7.24 1.01 10.65
C GLN A 34 -8.24 -0.01 11.25
N GLU A 35 -9.38 0.46 11.75
CA GLU A 35 -10.54 -0.41 11.97
C GLU A 35 -11.25 -0.66 10.63
N GLY A 36 -10.98 -1.82 10.00
CA GLY A 36 -11.75 -2.30 8.84
C GLY A 36 -10.91 -2.85 7.69
N GLU A 37 -11.57 -3.60 6.79
CA GLU A 37 -10.99 -3.91 5.47
C GLU A 37 -10.80 -2.60 4.71
N VAL A 38 -9.56 -2.31 4.28
CA VAL A 38 -9.18 -1.08 3.57
C VAL A 38 -9.91 -0.95 2.22
N PHE A 39 -10.28 -2.10 1.64
CA PHE A 39 -11.02 -2.20 0.40
C PHE A 39 -12.36 -2.89 0.67
N SER A 40 -13.44 -2.31 0.17
CA SER A 40 -14.72 -3.00 0.11
C SER A 40 -14.66 -4.18 -0.87
N PRO A 41 -15.62 -5.13 -0.80
CA PRO A 41 -15.74 -6.18 -1.81
C PRO A 41 -15.89 -5.63 -3.25
N GLU A 42 -16.46 -4.44 -3.40
CA GLU A 42 -16.59 -3.75 -4.69
C GLU A 42 -15.22 -3.27 -5.17
N ASP A 43 -14.44 -2.61 -4.31
CA ASP A 43 -13.08 -2.18 -4.64
C ASP A 43 -12.19 -3.35 -5.07
N LEU A 44 -12.30 -4.49 -4.37
CA LEU A 44 -11.56 -5.70 -4.72
C LEU A 44 -12.00 -6.26 -6.08
N SER A 45 -13.30 -6.26 -6.37
CA SER A 45 -13.83 -6.67 -7.67
C SER A 45 -13.33 -5.78 -8.81
N ASP A 46 -13.33 -4.46 -8.61
CA ASP A 46 -12.84 -3.49 -9.60
C ASP A 46 -11.35 -3.66 -9.88
N ILE A 47 -10.55 -3.90 -8.83
CA ILE A 47 -9.12 -4.19 -8.96
C ILE A 47 -8.90 -5.48 -9.76
N GLU A 48 -9.64 -6.55 -9.45
CA GLU A 48 -9.55 -7.83 -10.18
C GLU A 48 -9.95 -7.67 -11.65
N GLU A 49 -11.00 -6.89 -11.93
CA GLU A 49 -11.41 -6.60 -13.30
C GLU A 49 -10.34 -5.82 -14.06
N GLY A 50 -9.77 -4.78 -13.44
CA GLY A 50 -8.68 -4.00 -14.03
C GLY A 50 -7.47 -4.86 -14.39
N PHE A 51 -7.07 -5.80 -13.52
CA PHE A 51 -6.02 -6.76 -13.85
C PHE A 51 -6.38 -7.67 -15.03
N ALA A 52 -7.64 -8.09 -15.12
CA ALA A 52 -8.12 -8.90 -16.23
C ALA A 52 -8.12 -8.13 -17.56
N GLN A 53 -8.52 -6.86 -17.55
CA GLN A 53 -8.47 -5.95 -18.71
C GLN A 53 -7.03 -5.78 -19.20
N ILE A 54 -6.09 -5.47 -18.30
CA ILE A 54 -4.65 -5.37 -18.62
C ILE A 54 -4.14 -6.66 -19.25
N LYS A 55 -4.50 -7.82 -18.70
CA LYS A 55 -4.08 -9.13 -19.24
C LYS A 55 -4.65 -9.41 -20.64
N ARG A 56 -5.81 -8.86 -20.97
CA ARG A 56 -6.41 -8.92 -22.32
C ARG A 56 -5.84 -7.88 -23.29
N GLY A 57 -4.99 -6.98 -22.81
CA GLY A 57 -4.45 -5.86 -23.60
C GLY A 57 -5.40 -4.66 -23.70
N GLU A 58 -6.46 -4.63 -22.89
CA GLU A 58 -7.41 -3.52 -22.77
C GLU A 58 -6.84 -2.45 -21.82
N SER A 59 -5.64 -1.95 -22.11
CA SER A 59 -4.95 -0.92 -21.33
C SER A 59 -4.59 0.26 -22.20
N VAL A 60 -4.65 1.47 -21.64
CA VAL A 60 -4.18 2.70 -22.29
C VAL A 60 -2.84 3.11 -21.69
N THR A 61 -2.03 3.81 -22.48
CA THR A 61 -0.84 4.51 -21.98
C THR A 61 -1.23 5.73 -21.16
N LEU A 62 -0.31 6.22 -20.34
CA LEU A 62 -0.51 7.44 -19.56
C LEU A 62 -0.82 8.64 -20.47
N GLU A 63 -0.10 8.77 -21.60
CA GLU A 63 -0.29 9.84 -22.58
C GLU A 63 -1.69 9.80 -23.23
N GLU A 64 -2.20 8.61 -23.53
CA GLU A 64 -3.56 8.43 -24.06
C GLU A 64 -4.63 8.77 -23.03
N MET A 65 -4.39 8.43 -21.76
CA MET A 65 -5.28 8.76 -20.65
C MET A 65 -5.31 10.28 -20.41
N GLU A 66 -4.16 10.95 -20.35
CA GLU A 66 -4.03 12.40 -20.15
C GLU A 66 -4.76 13.17 -21.26
N LYS A 67 -4.54 12.77 -22.52
CA LYS A 67 -5.24 13.33 -23.67
C LYS A 67 -6.75 13.17 -23.58
N GLY A 68 -7.24 12.02 -23.09
CA GLY A 68 -8.67 11.76 -22.89
C GLY A 68 -9.28 12.62 -21.77
N LEU A 69 -8.50 12.93 -20.75
CA LEU A 69 -8.89 13.78 -19.61
C LEU A 69 -8.69 15.28 -19.87
N GLY A 70 -8.05 15.65 -20.98
CA GLY A 70 -7.71 17.03 -21.30
C GLY A 70 -6.64 17.63 -20.38
N LEU A 71 -5.78 16.76 -19.83
CA LEU A 71 -4.64 17.10 -18.97
C LEU A 71 -3.36 17.32 -19.78
#